data_AF-A0A2D4H356-F1
#
_entry.id   AF-A0A2D4H356-F1
#
_cell.length_a   1.000
_cell.length_b   1.000
_cell.length_c   1.000
_cell.angle_alpha   90.00
_cell.angle_beta   90.00
_cell.angle_gamma   90.00
#
_symmetry.space_group_name_H-M   'P 1'
#
loop_
_entity.id
_entity.type
_entity.pdbx_description
1 polymer ?
#
loop_
_entity_poly.entity_id
_entity_poly.type
_entity_poly.pdbx_seq_one_letter_code
_entity_poly.pdbx_strand_id
1 'polypeptide(L)'
;IVRMKALARSYVWWPNMDAQIADWVNTCQPCQATRPDPPVATPRRWEDSGSPWSRLHIDLAGPFHGKTFLVIVDSYSKWVELALMPTTTSERVAMTLRWIFATHGPPDTTAPDNVPQFTSNE
;
A
#
# COMPACT_ATOMS: atom_id res chain seq x y z
N ILE A 1 -9.27 -25.64 12.05
CA ILE A 1 -10.10 -26.76 11.54
C ILE A 1 -9.43 -28.13 11.73
N VAL A 2 -8.16 -28.34 11.36
CA VAL A 2 -7.48 -29.66 11.43
C VAL A 2 -7.59 -30.33 12.82
N ARG A 3 -7.28 -29.59 13.90
CA ARG A 3 -7.39 -30.08 15.28
C ARG A 3 -8.81 -30.48 15.69
N MET A 4 -9.82 -29.71 15.26
CA MET A 4 -11.23 -30.00 15.56
C MET A 4 -11.70 -31.29 14.88
N LYS A 5 -11.30 -31.50 13.61
CA LYS A 5 -11.57 -32.75 12.88
C LYS A 5 -10.90 -33.94 13.55
N ALA A 6 -9.64 -33.80 13.96
CA ALA A 6 -8.92 -34.85 14.66
C ALA A 6 -9.60 -35.25 15.98
N LEU A 7 -10.05 -34.27 16.77
CA LEU A 7 -10.77 -34.52 18.02
C LEU A 7 -12.13 -35.18 17.78
N ALA A 8 -12.90 -34.74 16.79
CA ALA A 8 -14.20 -35.36 16.48
C ALA A 8 -14.02 -36.85 16.12
N ARG A 9 -13.05 -37.17 15.26
CA ARG A 9 -12.74 -38.55 14.84
C ARG A 9 -12.29 -39.47 15.97
N SER A 10 -11.83 -38.94 17.12
CA SER A 10 -11.43 -39.78 18.26
C SER A 10 -12.59 -40.20 19.16
N TYR A 11 -13.78 -39.57 19.03
CA TYR A 11 -14.91 -39.84 19.92
C TYR A 11 -16.18 -40.27 19.20
N VAL A 12 -16.40 -39.81 17.97
CA VAL A 12 -17.68 -39.91 17.29
C VAL A 12 -17.51 -40.11 15.78
N TRP A 13 -18.52 -40.69 15.15
CA TRP A 13 -18.55 -40.89 13.70
C TRP A 13 -19.97 -40.78 13.15
N TRP A 14 -20.12 -40.09 12.02
CA TRP A 14 -21.32 -40.10 11.19
C TRP A 14 -20.99 -39.66 9.75
N PRO A 15 -21.88 -39.92 8.76
CA PRO A 15 -21.67 -39.51 7.38
C PRO A 15 -21.52 -37.98 7.24
N ASN A 16 -20.55 -37.52 6.42
CA ASN A 16 -20.26 -36.10 6.17
C ASN A 16 -19.84 -35.25 7.38
N MET A 17 -19.45 -35.87 8.51
CA MET A 17 -18.96 -35.17 9.70
C MET A 17 -17.90 -34.10 9.40
N ASP A 18 -16.90 -34.43 8.57
CA ASP A 18 -15.81 -33.50 8.24
C ASP A 18 -16.28 -32.26 7.47
N ALA A 19 -17.30 -32.41 6.62
CA ALA A 19 -17.88 -31.32 5.84
C ALA A 19 -18.69 -30.41 6.77
N GLN A 20 -19.55 -31.00 7.61
CA GLN A 20 -20.36 -30.25 8.58
C GLN A 20 -19.51 -29.49 9.61
N ILE A 21 -18.39 -30.08 10.07
CA ILE A 21 -17.42 -29.37 10.93
C ILE A 21 -16.79 -28.19 10.18
N ALA A 22 -16.47 -28.34 8.90
CA ALA A 22 -15.89 -27.25 8.11
C ALA A 22 -16.91 -26.11 7.91
N ASP A 23 -18.15 -26.44 7.57
CA ASP A 23 -19.23 -25.47 7.37
C ASP A 23 -19.53 -24.70 8.66
N TRP A 24 -19.59 -25.39 9.80
CA TRP A 24 -19.75 -24.75 11.10
C TRP A 24 -18.61 -23.78 11.43
N VAL A 25 -17.37 -24.18 11.17
CA VAL A 25 -16.22 -23.27 11.42
C VAL A 25 -16.24 -22.07 10.48
N ASN A 26 -16.70 -22.25 9.23
CA ASN A 26 -16.85 -21.17 8.26
C ASN A 26 -17.91 -20.13 8.67
N THR A 27 -18.95 -20.53 9.39
CA THR A 27 -20.00 -19.60 9.88
C THR A 27 -19.73 -19.07 11.29
N CYS A 28 -18.80 -19.67 12.04
CA CYS A 28 -18.45 -19.28 13.40
C CYS A 28 -17.66 -17.96 13.46
N GLN A 29 -18.30 -16.88 13.94
CA GLN A 29 -17.72 -15.55 14.04
C GLN A 29 -16.41 -15.50 14.86
N PRO A 30 -16.32 -16.06 16.09
CA PRO A 30 -15.05 -16.11 16.83
C PRO A 30 -13.93 -16.83 16.08
N CYS A 31 -14.25 -17.92 15.36
CA CYS A 31 -13.25 -18.65 14.58
C CYS A 31 -12.76 -17.86 13.39
N GLN A 32 -13.63 -17.11 12.71
CA GLN A 32 -13.23 -16.26 11.58
C GLN A 32 -12.41 -15.06 12.05
N ALA A 33 -12.78 -14.43 13.16
CA ALA A 33 -12.08 -13.26 13.72
C ALA A 33 -10.66 -13.58 14.25
N THR A 34 -10.40 -14.84 14.64
CA THR A 34 -9.11 -15.28 15.20
C THR A 34 -8.29 -16.13 14.23
N ARG A 35 -8.83 -16.40 13.03
CA ARG A 35 -8.13 -17.19 12.02
C ARG A 35 -6.88 -16.43 11.57
N PRO A 36 -5.74 -17.13 11.35
CA PRO A 36 -4.59 -16.51 10.71
C PRO A 36 -4.96 -15.96 9.33
N ASP A 37 -4.37 -14.82 8.98
CA ASP A 37 -4.53 -14.23 7.66
C ASP A 37 -4.14 -15.23 6.56
N PRO A 38 -4.78 -15.14 5.38
CA PRO A 38 -4.34 -15.90 4.22
C PRO A 38 -2.86 -15.61 3.92
N PRO A 39 -2.15 -16.54 3.25
CA PRO A 39 -0.78 -16.29 2.82
C PRO A 39 -0.68 -14.95 2.09
N VAL A 40 0.31 -14.15 2.46
CA VAL A 40 0.56 -12.84 1.83
C VAL A 40 0.66 -13.05 0.33
N ALA A 41 -0.18 -12.36 -0.43
CA ALA A 41 -0.12 -12.41 -1.88
C ALA A 41 1.26 -11.95 -2.35
N THR A 42 1.82 -12.61 -3.37
CA THR A 42 3.06 -12.14 -3.99
C THR A 42 2.88 -10.70 -4.47
N PRO A 43 3.66 -9.74 -3.95
CA PRO A 43 3.51 -8.35 -4.32
C PRO A 43 3.74 -8.22 -5.83
N ARG A 44 2.81 -7.57 -6.51
CA ARG A 44 2.96 -7.28 -7.93
C ARG A 44 4.11 -6.30 -8.08
N ARG A 45 5.12 -6.68 -8.85
CA ARG A 45 6.17 -5.73 -9.24
C ARG A 45 5.58 -4.67 -10.15
N TRP A 46 5.96 -3.43 -9.93
CA TRP A 46 5.75 -2.39 -10.91
C TRP A 46 6.57 -2.71 -12.17
N GLU A 47 6.05 -2.35 -13.34
CA GLU A 47 6.82 -2.44 -14.59
C GLU A 47 8.06 -1.56 -14.49
N ASP A 48 9.20 -1.97 -15.03
CA ASP A 48 10.39 -1.13 -14.97
C ASP A 48 10.18 0.19 -15.75
N SER A 49 10.73 1.29 -15.25
CA SER A 49 10.72 2.56 -15.99
C SER A 49 11.67 2.49 -17.18
N GLY A 50 11.24 3.00 -18.33
CA GLY A 50 12.02 2.93 -19.58
C GLY A 50 13.00 4.10 -19.77
N SER A 51 12.83 5.19 -19.03
CA SER A 51 13.62 6.41 -19.16
C SER A 51 13.65 7.21 -17.84
N PRO A 52 14.66 8.08 -17.63
CA PRO A 52 14.66 9.02 -16.53
C PRO A 52 13.39 9.85 -16.52
N TRP A 53 12.86 10.14 -15.33
CA TRP A 53 11.67 10.97 -15.13
C TRP A 53 10.36 10.39 -15.68
N SER A 54 10.33 9.15 -16.18
CA SER A 54 9.09 8.53 -16.69
C SER A 54 8.13 8.15 -15.55
N ARG A 55 8.66 7.65 -14.43
CA ARG A 55 7.88 7.36 -13.22
C ARG A 55 8.53 7.92 -11.98
N LEU A 56 7.77 8.75 -11.27
CA LEU A 56 8.17 9.41 -10.05
C LEU A 56 7.36 8.90 -8.86
N HIS A 57 8.06 8.58 -7.77
CA HIS A 57 7.47 8.36 -6.45
C HIS A 57 7.53 9.67 -5.67
N ILE A 58 6.38 10.15 -5.19
CA ILE A 58 6.28 11.44 -4.52
C ILE A 58 5.68 11.22 -3.14
N ASP A 59 6.38 11.69 -2.11
CA ASP A 59 5.98 11.56 -0.71
C ASP A 59 6.29 12.84 0.09
N LEU A 60 5.61 13.01 1.22
CA LEU A 60 5.86 14.08 2.18
C LEU A 60 6.52 13.50 3.44
N ALA A 61 7.82 13.79 3.60
CA ALA A 61 8.57 13.35 4.75
C ALA A 61 8.54 14.41 5.85
N GLY A 62 8.09 14.05 7.06
CA GLY A 62 8.18 14.91 8.23
C GLY A 62 7.11 14.67 9.29
N PRO A 63 7.12 15.49 10.36
CA PRO A 63 8.05 16.60 10.59
C PRO A 63 9.43 16.13 11.12
N PHE A 64 10.51 16.54 10.47
CA PHE A 64 11.90 16.35 10.92
C PHE A 64 12.48 17.71 11.34
N HIS A 65 12.84 17.86 12.62
CA HIS A 65 13.20 19.16 13.23
C HIS A 65 12.18 20.28 12.94
N GLY A 66 10.88 19.95 12.97
CA GLY A 66 9.81 20.91 12.71
C GLY A 66 9.67 21.32 11.23
N LYS A 67 10.31 20.59 10.31
CA LYS A 67 10.26 20.84 8.87
C LYS A 67 9.66 19.63 8.14
N THR A 68 8.86 19.91 7.12
CA THR A 68 8.35 18.90 6.20
C THR A 68 9.04 19.05 4.86
N PHE A 69 9.26 17.95 4.17
CA PHE A 69 9.93 17.89 2.88
C PHE A 69 9.04 17.17 1.88
N LEU A 70 8.95 17.72 0.67
CA LEU A 70 8.47 16.98 -0.49
C LEU A 70 9.65 16.20 -1.05
N VAL A 71 9.53 14.88 -1.05
CA VAL A 71 10.54 13.95 -1.55
C VAL A 71 10.03 13.38 -2.86
N ILE A 72 10.83 13.51 -3.92
CA ILE A 72 10.53 12.93 -5.22
C ILE A 72 11.67 12.02 -5.61
N VAL A 73 11.35 10.76 -5.92
CA VAL A 73 12.33 9.76 -6.32
C VAL A 73 12.01 9.29 -7.73
N ASP A 74 12.96 9.49 -8.64
CA ASP A 74 12.89 8.92 -9.98
C ASP A 74 13.13 7.41 -9.92
N SER A 75 12.15 6.64 -10.38
CA SER A 75 12.21 5.18 -10.35
C SER A 75 13.31 4.61 -11.26
N TYR A 76 13.70 5.33 -12.33
CA TYR A 76 14.72 4.87 -13.29
C TYR A 76 16.13 5.12 -12.77
N SER A 77 16.49 6.39 -12.59
CA SER A 77 17.85 6.80 -12.21
C SER A 77 18.14 6.69 -10.71
N LYS A 78 17.09 6.52 -9.89
CA LYS A 78 17.14 6.64 -8.42
C LYS A 78 17.55 8.03 -7.94
N TRP A 79 17.47 9.04 -8.80
CA TRP A 79 17.67 10.44 -8.42
C TRP A 79 16.62 10.88 -7.40
N VAL A 80 17.04 11.67 -6.42
CA VAL A 80 16.17 12.19 -5.37
C VAL A 80 16.14 13.71 -5.44
N GLU A 81 14.96 14.27 -5.61
CA GLU A 81 14.68 15.70 -5.52
C GLU A 81 14.02 16.00 -4.18
N LEU A 82 14.53 17.00 -3.46
CA LEU A 82 14.04 17.40 -2.14
C LEU A 82 13.64 18.86 -2.15
N ALA A 83 12.39 19.15 -1.76
CA ALA A 83 11.92 20.50 -1.55
C ALA A 83 11.46 20.70 -0.11
N LEU A 84 11.98 21.72 0.57
CA LEU A 84 11.49 22.12 1.88
C LEU A 84 10.08 22.69 1.73
N MET A 85 9.14 22.16 2.51
CA MET A 85 7.72 22.55 2.51
C MET A 85 7.39 23.30 3.81
N PRO A 86 7.28 24.64 3.78
CA PRO A 86 6.83 25.41 4.94
C PRO A 86 5.39 25.07 5.35
N THR A 87 4.57 24.74 4.35
CA THR A 87 3.19 24.28 4.51
C THR A 87 2.95 23.07 3.63
N THR A 88 2.06 22.18 4.08
CA THR A 88 1.64 20.98 3.34
C THR A 88 0.24 21.20 2.76
N THR A 89 0.03 22.35 2.10
CA THR A 89 -1.22 22.63 1.39
C THR A 89 -1.11 22.15 -0.04
N SER A 90 -2.22 21.70 -0.64
CA SER A 90 -2.26 21.20 -2.01
C SER A 90 -1.73 22.22 -3.03
N GLU A 91 -2.08 23.49 -2.87
CA GLU A 91 -1.57 24.58 -3.71
C GLU A 91 -0.04 24.67 -3.68
N ARG A 92 0.56 24.58 -2.49
CA ARG A 92 2.02 24.68 -2.34
C ARG A 92 2.71 23.46 -2.96
N VAL A 93 2.15 22.27 -2.75
CA VAL A 93 2.64 21.04 -3.38
C VAL A 93 2.58 21.17 -4.91
N ALA A 94 1.45 21.62 -5.46
CA ALA A 94 1.28 21.81 -6.90
C ALA A 94 2.26 22.83 -7.48
N MET A 95 2.48 23.97 -6.80
CA MET A 95 3.51 24.94 -7.19
C MET A 95 4.91 24.35 -7.22
N THR A 96 5.30 23.63 -6.16
CA THR A 96 6.63 23.00 -6.08
C THR A 96 6.80 21.97 -7.19
N LEU A 97 5.79 21.12 -7.44
CA LEU A 97 5.82 20.14 -8.52
C LEU A 97 5.94 20.80 -9.89
N ARG A 98 5.21 21.89 -10.16
CA ARG A 98 5.35 22.65 -11.41
C ARG A 98 6.76 23.15 -11.64
N TRP A 99 7.43 23.65 -10.61
CA TRP A 99 8.81 24.12 -10.72
C TRP A 99 9.79 22.97 -11.01
N ILE A 100 9.61 21.83 -10.33
CA ILE A 100 10.43 20.63 -10.56
C ILE A 100 10.22 20.10 -11.98
N PHE A 101 8.97 19.99 -12.44
CA PHE A 101 8.65 19.52 -13.80
C PHE A 101 9.12 20.50 -14.88
N ALA A 102 9.16 21.80 -14.60
CA ALA A 102 9.76 22.77 -15.53
C ALA A 102 11.27 22.57 -15.68
N THR A 103 11.95 22.04 -14.66
CA THR A 103 13.40 21.79 -14.68
C THR A 103 13.74 20.50 -15.41
N HIS A 104 12.97 19.43 -15.19
CA HIS A 104 13.33 18.09 -15.66
C HIS A 104 12.43 17.53 -16.77
N GLY A 105 11.31 18.17 -17.04
CA GLY A 105 10.25 17.68 -17.91
C GLY A 105 9.10 17.03 -17.14
N PRO A 106 7.92 16.93 -17.76
CA PRO A 106 6.76 16.26 -17.17
C PRO A 106 6.96 14.74 -17.15
N PRO A 107 6.51 14.04 -16.09
CA PRO A 107 6.54 12.58 -16.04
C PRO A 107 5.42 11.93 -16.85
N ASP A 108 5.64 10.72 -17.33
CA ASP A 108 4.60 9.89 -17.98
C ASP A 108 3.60 9.33 -16.95
N THR A 109 4.09 9.01 -15.75
CA THR A 109 3.27 8.49 -14.66
C THR A 109 3.77 9.00 -13.32
N THR A 110 2.87 9.58 -12.53
CA THR A 110 3.11 9.86 -11.12
C THR A 110 2.48 8.76 -10.28
N ALA A 111 3.22 8.25 -9.30
CA ALA A 111 2.70 7.40 -8.25
C ALA A 111 2.73 8.20 -6.94
N PRO A 112 1.77 9.12 -6.71
CA PRO A 112 1.62 9.73 -5.41
C PRO A 112 1.13 8.67 -4.44
N ASP A 113 1.77 8.56 -3.28
CA ASP A 113 1.17 7.80 -2.19
C ASP A 113 -0.14 8.50 -1.78
N ASN A 114 -1.13 7.74 -1.28
CA ASN A 114 -2.51 8.17 -0.97
C ASN A 114 -2.60 9.19 0.18
N VAL A 115 -1.79 10.25 0.15
CA VAL A 115 -1.83 11.38 1.06
C VAL A 115 -2.99 12.27 0.63
N PRO A 116 -3.86 12.74 1.56
CA PRO A 116 -5.06 13.53 1.24
C PRO A 116 -4.79 14.75 0.36
N GLN A 117 -3.58 15.29 0.42
CA GLN A 117 -3.12 16.47 -0.32
C GLN A 117 -2.92 16.21 -1.82
N PHE A 118 -2.79 14.95 -2.25
CA PHE A 118 -2.73 14.57 -3.67
C PHE A 118 -4.12 14.27 -4.27
N THR A 119 -5.18 14.28 -3.45
CA THR A 119 -6.56 13.96 -3.85
C THR A 119 -7.53 15.15 -3.76
N SER A 120 -7.04 16.38 -3.57
CA SER A 120 -7.90 17.57 -3.49
C SER A 120 -8.45 17.95 -4.87
N ASN A 121 -9.76 18.17 -4.96
CA ASN A 121 -10.46 18.66 -6.16
C ASN A 121 -10.44 20.20 -6.31
N GLU A 122 -9.48 20.86 -5.69
CA GLU A 122 -9.37 22.32 -5.73
C GLU A 122 -8.65 22.80 -6.99
#